data_AF-A0A4R7EP36-F1
#
_entry.id   AF-A0A4R7EP36-F1
#
_cell.length_a   1.000
_cell.length_b   1.000
_cell.length_c   1.000
_cell.angle_alpha   90.00
_cell.angle_beta   90.00
_cell.angle_gamma   90.00
#
_symmetry.space_group_name_H-M   'P 1'
#
loop_
_entity.id
_entity.type
_entity.pdbx_description
1 polymer ?
#
loop_
_entity_poly.entity_id
_entity_poly.type
_entity_poly.pdbx_seq_one_letter_code
_entity_poly.pdbx_strand_id
1 'polypeptide(L)'
;MNKNQKYKIIDVSNWELIEEGKGYSNSYWLRDTESRNRALFKMPKYNEHYDWYGGGHWAEKIVSEIGEELNLKVPQIDLALYNNSHGCISYRFLNKDEILKEGVDLMSYEITEANRQNYTLNNILSDLKEYDLIEEFIEILLFDGFIGQTDRHEEN
;
A
#
# COMPACT_ATOMS: atom_id res chain seq x y z
N MET A 1 11.31 -26.34 -6.20
CA MET A 1 10.01 -25.78 -5.73
C MET A 1 8.97 -26.88 -5.69
N ASN A 2 8.35 -27.09 -4.53
CA ASN A 2 7.33 -28.13 -4.34
C ASN A 2 6.01 -27.65 -4.97
N LYS A 3 5.51 -28.33 -6.01
CA LYS A 3 4.37 -27.86 -6.85
C LYS A 3 3.01 -27.73 -6.12
N ASN A 4 2.95 -28.03 -4.82
CA ASN A 4 1.73 -28.09 -4.02
C ASN A 4 1.69 -27.14 -2.82
N GLN A 5 2.68 -26.26 -2.65
CA GLN A 5 2.63 -25.28 -1.56
C GLN A 5 1.66 -24.16 -1.95
N LYS A 6 0.46 -24.19 -1.39
CA LYS A 6 -0.50 -23.09 -1.52
C LYS A 6 -0.02 -21.92 -0.66
N TYR A 7 -0.18 -20.70 -1.17
CA TYR A 7 -0.01 -19.49 -0.35
C TYR A 7 -0.96 -19.52 0.84
N LYS A 8 -0.45 -19.14 2.01
CA LYS A 8 -1.25 -19.03 3.23
C LYS A 8 -2.23 -17.87 3.07
N ILE A 9 -3.49 -18.12 3.42
CA ILE A 9 -4.52 -17.09 3.57
C ILE A 9 -4.83 -17.00 5.06
N ILE A 10 -4.71 -15.80 5.63
CA ILE A 10 -4.93 -15.56 7.06
C ILE A 10 -6.40 -15.21 7.26
N ASP A 11 -7.11 -15.95 8.10
CA ASP A 11 -8.45 -15.55 8.53
C ASP A 11 -8.33 -14.48 9.62
N VAL A 12 -8.76 -13.27 9.27
CA VAL A 12 -8.73 -12.08 10.15
C VAL A 12 -10.13 -11.70 10.64
N SER A 13 -11.13 -12.56 10.45
CA SER A 13 -12.52 -12.29 10.83
C SER A 13 -12.70 -12.10 12.35
N ASN A 14 -11.80 -12.65 13.16
CA ASN A 14 -11.79 -12.50 14.62
C ASN A 14 -10.95 -11.30 15.11
N TRP A 15 -10.34 -10.53 14.21
CA TRP A 15 -9.54 -9.37 14.61
C TRP A 15 -10.44 -8.19 15.00
N GLU A 16 -9.95 -7.33 15.90
CA GLU A 16 -10.68 -6.16 16.38
C GLU A 16 -10.65 -5.04 15.34
N LEU A 17 -11.82 -4.50 14.98
CA LEU A 17 -11.91 -3.26 14.20
C LEU A 17 -11.39 -2.08 15.04
N ILE A 18 -10.51 -1.27 14.47
CA ILE A 18 -9.95 -0.09 15.12
C ILE A 18 -10.01 1.13 14.19
N GLU A 19 -10.11 2.32 14.76
CA GLU A 19 -10.05 3.59 14.04
C GLU A 19 -8.60 4.07 13.99
N GLU A 20 -7.98 4.03 12.81
CA GLU A 20 -6.61 4.48 12.57
C GLU A 20 -6.46 4.97 11.13
N GLY A 21 -5.59 5.97 10.90
CA GLY A 21 -5.21 6.45 9.57
C GLY A 21 -6.38 6.87 8.65
N LYS A 22 -6.07 7.04 7.36
CA LYS A 22 -7.08 7.11 6.30
C LYS A 22 -7.41 5.68 5.86
N GLY A 23 -8.69 5.35 5.79
CA GLY A 23 -9.19 4.16 5.12
C GLY A 23 -10.12 4.60 3.99
N TYR A 24 -9.91 4.10 2.78
CA TYR A 24 -10.91 4.24 1.72
C TYR A 24 -12.16 3.41 2.08
N SER A 25 -13.29 3.64 1.40
CA SER A 25 -14.58 2.98 1.69
C SER A 25 -14.53 1.45 1.79
N ASN A 26 -13.52 0.82 1.20
CA ASN A 26 -13.29 -0.62 1.14
C ASN A 26 -12.04 -1.08 1.91
N SER A 27 -11.56 -0.31 2.89
CA SER A 27 -10.39 -0.68 3.69
C SER A 27 -10.57 -0.33 5.16
N TYR A 28 -10.15 -1.23 6.05
CA TYR A 28 -10.40 -1.12 7.49
C TYR A 28 -9.17 -1.53 8.29
N TRP A 29 -8.86 -0.78 9.34
CA TRP A 29 -7.81 -1.15 10.25
C TRP A 29 -8.29 -2.22 11.23
N LEU A 30 -7.51 -3.28 11.33
CA LEU A 30 -7.74 -4.42 12.19
C LEU A 30 -6.57 -4.56 13.17
N ARG A 31 -6.88 -5.06 14.36
CA ARG A 31 -5.89 -5.44 15.37
C ARG A 31 -6.06 -6.91 15.72
N ASP A 32 -4.98 -7.66 15.55
CA ASP A 32 -4.92 -9.05 15.95
C ASP A 32 -5.21 -9.19 17.45
N THR A 33 -6.11 -10.12 17.79
CA THR A 33 -6.50 -10.39 19.17
C THR A 33 -5.38 -11.08 19.96
N GLU A 34 -4.48 -11.79 19.27
CA GLU A 34 -3.34 -12.50 19.90
C GLU A 34 -2.08 -11.64 19.92
N SER A 35 -1.52 -11.31 18.75
CA SER A 35 -0.24 -10.59 18.66
C SER A 35 -0.35 -9.09 18.96
N ARG A 36 -1.56 -8.54 18.93
CA ARG A 36 -1.83 -7.10 18.96
C ARG A 36 -1.24 -6.32 17.79
N ASN A 37 -0.72 -7.00 16.77
CA ASN A 37 -0.31 -6.39 15.51
C ASN A 37 -1.49 -5.68 14.84
N ARG A 38 -1.20 -4.57 14.17
CA ARG A 38 -2.19 -3.77 13.44
C ARG A 38 -1.96 -3.91 11.96
N ALA A 39 -3.02 -4.06 11.19
CA ALA A 39 -2.94 -4.13 9.74
C ALA A 39 -4.17 -3.50 9.09
N LEU A 40 -3.97 -2.93 7.90
CA LEU A 40 -5.05 -2.43 7.05
C LEU A 40 -5.53 -3.58 6.17
N PHE A 41 -6.75 -4.07 6.39
CA PHE A 41 -7.41 -4.96 5.45
C PHE A 41 -7.88 -4.18 4.23
N LYS A 42 -7.49 -4.62 3.04
CA LYS A 42 -7.85 -4.03 1.76
C LYS A 42 -8.70 -5.04 0.97
N MET A 43 -9.96 -4.68 0.73
CA MET A 43 -10.86 -5.47 -0.10
C MET A 43 -10.59 -5.15 -1.59
N PRO A 44 -10.58 -6.15 -2.50
CA PRO A 44 -10.45 -5.90 -3.92
C PRO A 44 -11.62 -5.07 -4.44
N LYS A 45 -11.34 -4.21 -5.41
CA LYS A 45 -12.39 -3.46 -6.11
C LYS A 45 -13.27 -4.43 -6.91
N TYR A 46 -14.58 -4.34 -6.70
CA TYR A 46 -15.56 -5.02 -7.53
C TYR A 46 -15.70 -4.31 -8.87
N ASN A 47 -15.71 -5.08 -9.96
CA ASN A 47 -15.92 -4.56 -11.30
C ASN A 47 -17.34 -4.90 -11.77
N GLU A 48 -18.22 -3.88 -11.81
CA GLU A 48 -19.62 -4.04 -12.20
C GLU A 48 -19.80 -4.47 -13.66
N HIS A 49 -18.92 -4.04 -14.56
CA HIS A 49 -19.04 -4.35 -15.99
C HIS A 49 -18.80 -5.83 -16.28
N TYR A 50 -17.90 -6.46 -15.53
CA TYR A 50 -17.51 -7.85 -15.72
C TYR A 50 -18.02 -8.80 -14.63
N ASP A 51 -18.75 -8.30 -13.62
CA ASP A 51 -19.32 -9.08 -12.50
C ASP A 51 -18.28 -9.95 -11.76
N TRP A 52 -17.17 -9.34 -11.36
CA TRP A 52 -16.11 -10.02 -10.59
C TRP A 52 -15.25 -9.04 -9.79
N TYR A 53 -14.55 -9.57 -8.78
CA TYR A 53 -13.55 -8.83 -8.03
C TYR A 53 -12.20 -8.84 -8.75
N GLY A 54 -11.56 -7.67 -8.84
CA GLY A 54 -10.23 -7.54 -9.42
C GLY A 54 -9.15 -8.22 -8.58
N GLY A 55 -8.04 -8.58 -9.25
CA GLY A 55 -6.92 -9.29 -8.63
C GLY A 55 -5.93 -8.46 -7.82
N GLY A 56 -6.32 -7.25 -7.39
CA GLY A 56 -5.40 -6.28 -6.75
C GLY A 56 -4.72 -6.82 -5.49
N HIS A 57 -5.40 -7.63 -4.69
CA HIS A 57 -4.84 -8.24 -3.49
C HIS A 57 -3.72 -9.25 -3.79
N TRP A 58 -3.80 -10.00 -4.90
CA TRP A 58 -2.70 -10.85 -5.36
C TRP A 58 -1.55 -10.02 -5.90
N ALA A 59 -1.85 -8.95 -6.65
CA ALA A 59 -0.83 -8.02 -7.14
C ALA A 59 -0.05 -7.39 -5.99
N GLU A 60 -0.73 -6.87 -4.96
CA GLU A 60 -0.13 -6.31 -3.74
C GLU A 60 0.79 -7.33 -3.04
N LYS A 61 0.33 -8.58 -2.90
CA LYS A 61 1.16 -9.65 -2.30
C LYS A 61 2.42 -9.94 -3.11
N ILE A 62 2.28 -10.09 -4.43
CA ILE A 62 3.41 -10.38 -5.33
C ILE A 62 4.41 -9.20 -5.31
N VAL A 63 3.92 -7.97 -5.38
CA VAL A 63 4.77 -6.77 -5.36
C VAL A 63 5.53 -6.65 -4.04
N SER A 64 4.87 -6.90 -2.91
CA SER A 64 5.51 -6.93 -1.59
C SER A 64 6.63 -7.97 -1.54
N GLU A 65 6.39 -9.21 -1.99
CA GLU A 65 7.43 -10.26 -2.00
C GLU A 65 8.59 -9.95 -2.95
N ILE A 66 8.31 -9.40 -4.13
CA ILE A 66 9.38 -8.96 -5.05
C ILE A 66 10.21 -7.84 -4.42
N GLY A 67 9.55 -6.86 -3.78
CA GLY A 67 10.24 -5.76 -3.10
C GLY A 67 11.15 -6.26 -1.97
N GLU A 68 10.65 -7.21 -1.16
CA GLU A 68 11.44 -7.86 -0.10
C GLU A 68 12.67 -8.59 -0.67
N GLU A 69 12.52 -9.38 -1.75
CA GLU A 69 13.63 -10.08 -2.41
C GLU A 69 14.67 -9.11 -3.02
N LEU A 70 14.24 -7.91 -3.39
CA LEU A 70 15.13 -6.83 -3.86
C LEU A 70 15.71 -5.99 -2.71
N ASN A 71 15.43 -6.33 -1.45
CA ASN A 71 15.81 -5.56 -0.25
C ASN A 71 15.25 -4.12 -0.22
N LEU A 72 14.11 -3.89 -0.88
CA LEU A 72 13.40 -2.61 -0.82
C LEU A 72 12.56 -2.52 0.45
N LYS A 73 12.41 -1.31 0.99
CA LYS A 73 11.52 -1.03 2.13
C LYS A 73 10.08 -0.94 1.65
N VAL A 74 9.42 -2.09 1.52
CA VAL A 74 8.01 -2.19 1.15
C VAL A 74 7.15 -2.64 2.34
N PRO A 75 5.86 -2.28 2.39
CA PRO A 75 4.96 -2.84 3.38
C PRO A 75 4.89 -4.36 3.24
N GLN A 76 4.88 -5.06 4.36
CA GLN A 76 4.63 -6.49 4.39
C GLN A 76 3.15 -6.74 4.09
N ILE A 77 2.87 -7.63 3.15
CA ILE A 77 1.51 -7.99 2.73
C ILE A 77 1.28 -9.49 2.93
N ASP A 78 0.10 -9.84 3.45
CA ASP A 78 -0.41 -11.21 3.44
C ASP A 78 -1.80 -11.29 2.81
N LEU A 79 -2.10 -12.39 2.13
CA LEU A 79 -3.46 -12.69 1.66
C LEU A 79 -4.35 -12.98 2.87
N ALA A 80 -5.58 -12.46 2.85
CA ALA A 80 -6.47 -12.52 3.99
C ALA A 80 -7.92 -12.86 3.60
N LEU A 81 -8.65 -13.37 4.59
CA LEU A 81 -10.09 -13.56 4.56
C LEU A 81 -10.72 -12.80 5.72
N TYR A 82 -11.70 -11.95 5.43
CA TYR A 82 -12.47 -11.22 6.45
C TYR A 82 -13.96 -11.41 6.20
N ASN A 83 -14.67 -12.09 7.11
CA ASN A 83 -16.10 -12.37 7.00
C ASN A 83 -16.50 -12.96 5.63
N ASN A 84 -15.75 -13.96 5.15
CA ASN A 84 -15.85 -14.59 3.82
C ASN A 84 -15.44 -13.73 2.61
N SER A 85 -14.97 -12.51 2.82
CA SER A 85 -14.42 -11.67 1.75
C SER A 85 -12.92 -11.86 1.60
N HIS A 86 -12.47 -12.22 0.40
CA HIS A 86 -11.05 -12.31 0.07
C HIS A 86 -10.44 -10.92 -0.09
N GLY A 87 -9.20 -10.74 0.39
CA GLY A 87 -8.43 -9.53 0.23
C GLY A 87 -6.97 -9.73 0.64
N CYS A 88 -6.34 -8.64 1.08
CA CYS A 88 -5.03 -8.69 1.72
C CYS A 88 -5.00 -7.80 2.96
N ILE A 89 -4.02 -8.06 3.83
CA ILE A 89 -3.67 -7.18 4.95
C ILE A 89 -2.31 -6.57 4.69
N SER A 90 -2.19 -5.27 4.94
CA SER A 90 -0.93 -4.52 4.97
C SER A 90 -0.58 -4.18 6.41
N TYR A 91 0.52 -4.73 6.91
CA TYR A 91 0.90 -4.53 8.31
C TYR A 91 1.36 -3.09 8.56
N ARG A 92 1.01 -2.57 9.73
CA ARG A 92 1.49 -1.27 10.19
C ARG A 92 3.02 -1.29 10.34
N PHE A 93 3.71 -0.40 9.65
CA PHE A 93 5.17 -0.28 9.70
C PHE A 93 5.68 0.89 10.57
N LEU A 94 4.78 1.80 11.00
CA LEU A 94 5.15 2.93 11.85
C LEU A 94 5.51 2.48 13.26
N ASN A 95 6.41 3.19 13.93
CA ASN A 95 6.60 3.10 15.38
C ASN A 95 5.47 3.82 16.14
N LYS A 96 5.46 3.72 17.47
CA LYS A 96 4.39 4.30 18.31
C LYS A 96 4.31 5.82 18.19
N ASP A 97 5.46 6.47 18.04
CA ASP A 97 5.59 7.94 18.05
C ASP A 97 5.81 8.51 16.64
N GLU A 98 5.59 7.69 15.60
CA GLU A 98 5.71 8.09 14.20
C GLU A 98 4.34 8.39 13.60
N ILE A 99 4.33 9.37 12.70
CA ILE A 99 3.21 9.68 11.82
C ILE A 99 3.65 9.43 10.38
N LEU A 100 2.75 8.92 9.55
CA LEU A 100 2.98 8.84 8.11
C LEU A 100 2.79 10.23 7.51
N LYS A 101 3.77 10.69 6.74
CA LYS A 101 3.62 11.80 5.80
C LYS A 101 3.61 11.20 4.40
N GLU A 102 2.54 11.47 3.65
CA GLU A 102 2.38 11.06 2.26
C GLU A 102 3.20 12.00 1.36
N GLY A 103 3.38 11.64 0.08
CA GLY A 103 4.13 12.48 -0.86
C GLY A 103 3.55 13.89 -0.97
N VAL A 104 2.21 14.00 -0.93
CA VAL A 104 1.47 15.27 -0.92
C VAL A 104 1.82 16.17 0.27
N ASP A 105 2.19 15.61 1.42
CA ASP A 105 2.58 16.36 2.61
C ASP A 105 3.99 16.96 2.48
N LEU A 106 4.79 16.49 1.51
CA LEU A 106 6.13 16.99 1.23
C LEU A 106 6.14 18.05 0.13
N MET A 107 5.05 18.21 -0.62
CA MET A 107 4.98 19.13 -1.75
C MET A 107 4.97 20.59 -1.27
N SER A 108 5.67 21.46 -2.00
CA SER A 108 5.73 22.91 -1.67
C SER A 108 4.39 23.64 -1.83
N TYR A 109 3.40 23.03 -2.47
CA TYR A 109 2.06 23.57 -2.66
C TYR A 109 1.04 22.44 -2.69
N GLU A 110 -0.17 22.75 -2.25
CA GLU A 110 -1.32 21.85 -2.34
C GLU A 110 -1.62 21.52 -3.81
N ILE A 111 -1.70 20.22 -4.13
CA ILE A 111 -2.11 19.76 -5.46
C ILE A 111 -3.64 19.75 -5.52
N THR A 112 -4.18 20.54 -6.43
CA THR A 112 -5.61 20.68 -6.71
C THR A 112 -5.85 20.50 -8.20
N GLU A 113 -7.11 20.30 -8.60
CA GLU A 113 -7.45 20.20 -10.02
C GLU A 113 -7.01 21.43 -10.83
N ALA A 114 -7.03 22.62 -10.21
CA ALA A 114 -6.66 23.89 -10.84
C ALA A 114 -5.14 24.08 -11.04
N ASN A 115 -4.31 23.35 -10.29
CA ASN A 115 -2.85 23.49 -10.33
C ASN A 115 -2.11 22.17 -10.59
N ARG A 116 -2.83 21.13 -11.05
CA ARG A 116 -2.28 19.79 -11.32
C ARG A 116 -1.13 19.78 -12.32
N GLN A 117 -1.04 20.78 -13.19
CA GLN A 117 0.10 21.02 -14.08
C GLN A 117 1.43 21.21 -13.34
N ASN A 118 1.38 21.57 -12.05
CA ASN A 118 2.56 21.70 -11.21
C ASN A 118 3.01 20.33 -10.67
N TYR A 119 2.21 19.27 -10.75
CA TYR A 119 2.63 17.92 -10.40
C TYR A 119 3.57 17.36 -11.47
N THR A 120 4.83 17.81 -11.42
CA THR A 120 5.87 17.48 -12.37
C THR A 120 7.06 16.87 -11.65
N LEU A 121 7.81 16.03 -12.36
CA LEU A 121 9.03 15.42 -11.83
C LEU A 121 10.01 16.46 -11.28
N ASN A 122 10.18 17.60 -11.95
CA ASN A 122 11.11 18.64 -11.50
C ASN A 122 10.71 19.25 -10.15
N ASN A 123 9.41 19.49 -9.94
CA ASN A 123 8.93 20.03 -8.68
C ASN A 123 9.02 19.00 -7.56
N ILE A 124 8.64 17.75 -7.83
CA ILE A 124 8.81 16.63 -6.88
C ILE A 124 10.27 16.49 -6.47
N LEU A 125 11.22 16.48 -7.43
CA LEU A 125 12.64 16.41 -7.12
C LEU A 125 13.17 17.64 -6.37
N SER A 126 12.58 18.82 -6.59
CA SER A 126 12.94 20.01 -5.82
C SER A 126 12.50 19.88 -4.36
N ASP A 127 11.27 19.41 -4.14
CA ASP A 127 10.67 19.26 -2.81
C ASP A 127 11.37 18.15 -2.01
N LEU A 128 11.63 17.00 -2.62
CA LEU A 128 12.32 15.87 -1.98
C LEU A 128 13.77 16.15 -1.63
N LYS A 129 14.42 17.11 -2.30
CA LYS A 129 15.81 17.47 -2.03
C LYS A 129 15.99 18.05 -0.63
N GLU A 130 14.98 18.73 -0.07
CA GLU A 130 15.02 19.25 1.30
C GLU A 130 15.11 18.12 2.34
N TYR A 131 14.61 16.93 2.00
CA TYR A 131 14.52 15.77 2.89
C TYR A 131 15.60 14.72 2.63
N ASP A 132 16.49 14.94 1.65
CA ASP A 132 17.50 13.96 1.21
C ASP A 132 16.89 12.63 0.72
N LEU A 133 15.73 12.69 0.04
CA LEU A 133 14.94 11.51 -0.40
C LEU A 133 15.03 11.22 -1.91
N ILE A 134 15.99 11.83 -2.62
CA ILE A 134 16.07 11.72 -4.08
C ILE A 134 16.44 10.31 -4.52
N GLU A 135 17.35 9.66 -3.79
CA GLU A 135 17.79 8.30 -4.11
C GLU A 135 16.64 7.30 -3.93
N GLU A 136 15.96 7.33 -2.80
CA GLU A 136 14.80 6.49 -2.50
C GLU A 136 13.66 6.71 -3.51
N PHE A 137 13.44 7.94 -3.94
CA PHE A 137 12.42 8.22 -4.95
C PHE A 137 12.77 7.64 -6.32
N ILE A 138 14.05 7.68 -6.73
CA ILE A 138 14.50 7.02 -7.96
C ILE A 138 14.36 5.50 -7.84
N GLU A 139 14.68 4.91 -6.68
CA GLU A 139 14.45 3.48 -6.42
C GLU A 139 12.97 3.11 -6.61
N ILE A 140 12.05 3.92 -6.08
CA ILE A 140 10.61 3.72 -6.27
C ILE A 140 10.22 3.76 -7.76
N LEU A 141 10.70 4.75 -8.52
CA LEU A 141 10.38 4.87 -9.95
C LEU A 141 10.90 3.68 -10.77
N LEU A 142 12.11 3.21 -10.48
CA LEU A 142 12.69 2.04 -11.12
C LEU A 142 11.90 0.78 -10.77
N PHE A 143 11.52 0.63 -9.50
CA PHE A 143 10.71 -0.49 -9.05
C PHE A 143 9.32 -0.48 -9.69
N ASP A 144 8.64 0.67 -9.72
CA ASP A 144 7.33 0.85 -10.36
C ASP A 144 7.37 0.49 -11.84
N GLY A 145 8.43 0.92 -12.55
CA GLY A 145 8.65 0.55 -13.95
C GLY A 145 8.87 -0.96 -14.13
N PHE A 146 9.53 -1.63 -13.17
CA PHE A 146 9.76 -3.06 -13.20
C PHE A 146 8.48 -3.89 -12.96
N ILE A 147 7.63 -3.46 -12.02
CA ILE A 147 6.37 -4.16 -11.69
C ILE A 147 5.18 -3.71 -12.55
N GLY A 148 5.34 -2.64 -13.34
CA GLY A 148 4.26 -2.06 -14.15
C GLY A 148 3.22 -1.30 -13.33
N GLN A 149 3.62 -0.65 -12.24
CA GLN A 149 2.73 0.23 -11.46
C GLN A 149 2.49 1.53 -12.22
N THR A 150 1.22 1.78 -12.58
CA THR A 150 0.82 2.95 -13.36
C THR A 150 0.13 4.04 -12.52
N ASP A 151 -0.13 3.77 -11.25
CA ASP A 151 -0.97 4.62 -10.38
C ASP A 151 -0.20 5.15 -9.15
N ARG A 152 1.10 5.45 -9.33
CA ARG A 152 1.90 6.19 -8.34
C ARG A 152 1.52 7.67 -8.37
N HIS A 153 0.52 8.03 -7.59
CA HIS A 153 0.11 9.42 -7.34
C HIS A 153 0.65 9.91 -6.00
N GLU A 154 0.49 11.20 -5.72
CA GLU A 154 1.08 11.91 -4.57
C GLU A 154 0.69 11.38 -3.18
N GLU A 155 -0.37 10.59 -3.07
CA GLU A 155 -0.79 9.98 -1.80
C GLU A 155 -0.15 8.58 -1.58
N ASN A 156 0.58 8.04 -2.57
CA ASN A 156 1.20 6.71 -2.59
C ASN A 156 2.72 6.76 -2.78
#